data_AF-A0A2S9FDN5-F1
#
_entry.id   AF-A0A2S9FDN5-F1
#
_cell.length_a   1.000
_cell.length_b   1.000
_cell.length_c   1.000
_cell.angle_alpha   90.00
_cell.angle_beta   90.00
_cell.angle_gamma   90.00
#
_symmetry.space_group_name_H-M   'P 1'
#
loop_
_entity.id
_entity.type
_entity.pdbx_description
1 polymer ?
#
loop_
_entity_poly.entity_id
_entity_poly.type
_entity_poly.pdbx_seq_one_letter_code
_entity_poly.pdbx_strand_id
1 'polypeptide(L)'
;NKLADGGLIEVSAVGPRGRKEYEITDAGRDELQRWVTTPQEDPPFRSAGLLRVFLLGLIPPGQARAHLEHMAKHADAEIGRLSELRRLLTGDQPVDASEQHFFGLSALDYGLRLNAMQAEWARSVIEQLDSAPG
;
A
#
# COMPACT_ATOMS: atom_id res chain seq x y z
N ASN A 1 22.73 -7.37 -9.45
CA ASN A 1 21.29 -7.27 -9.05
C ASN A 1 21.26 -8.05 -7.76
N LYS A 2 20.99 -7.43 -6.60
CA LYS A 2 21.26 -8.07 -5.31
C LYS A 2 20.62 -9.45 -5.13
N LEU A 3 19.44 -9.69 -5.72
CA LEU A 3 18.79 -11.00 -5.70
C LEU A 3 19.55 -12.03 -6.54
N ALA A 4 20.04 -11.63 -7.72
CA ALA A 4 20.86 -12.48 -8.58
C ALA A 4 22.26 -12.70 -8.01
N ASP A 5 22.86 -11.65 -7.42
CA ASP A 5 24.17 -11.71 -6.77
C ASP A 5 24.12 -12.64 -5.53
N GLY A 6 22.93 -12.78 -4.91
CA GLY A 6 22.65 -13.73 -3.83
C GLY A 6 22.10 -15.09 -4.28
N GLY A 7 22.04 -15.37 -5.59
CA GLY A 7 21.57 -16.67 -6.12
C GLY A 7 20.08 -16.97 -5.95
N LEU A 8 19.27 -15.99 -5.57
CA LEU A 8 17.82 -16.16 -5.36
C LEU A 8 17.02 -16.11 -6.66
N ILE A 9 17.60 -15.51 -7.70
CA ILE A 9 17.05 -15.49 -9.06
C ILE A 9 18.19 -15.69 -10.06
N GLU A 10 17.88 -16.22 -11.23
CA GLU A 10 18.83 -16.43 -12.32
C GLU A 10 18.28 -15.92 -13.65
N VAL A 11 19.14 -15.70 -14.64
CA VAL A 11 18.72 -15.27 -15.97
C VAL A 11 18.24 -16.50 -16.75
N SER A 12 16.95 -16.58 -17.02
CA SER A 12 16.35 -17.68 -17.79
C SER A 12 16.39 -17.41 -19.30
N ALA A 13 16.34 -16.15 -19.71
CA ALA A 13 16.45 -15.75 -21.12
C ALA A 13 17.04 -14.35 -21.31
N VAL A 14 17.58 -14.11 -22.52
CA VAL A 14 18.04 -12.78 -22.94
C VAL A 14 17.28 -12.39 -24.21
N GLY A 15 16.36 -11.45 -24.07
CA GLY A 15 15.54 -10.91 -25.14
C GLY A 15 16.25 -9.85 -26.00
N PRO A 16 15.56 -9.33 -27.03
CA PRO A 16 16.07 -8.29 -27.91
C PRO A 16 16.59 -7.08 -27.12
N ARG A 17 17.69 -6.49 -27.59
CA ARG A 17 18.39 -5.36 -26.94
C ARG A 17 18.97 -5.70 -25.55
N GLY A 18 19.26 -6.98 -25.28
CA GLY A 18 19.94 -7.40 -24.06
C GLY A 18 19.06 -7.39 -22.80
N ARG A 19 17.73 -7.39 -22.96
CA ARG A 19 16.80 -7.50 -21.83
C ARG A 19 16.96 -8.87 -21.18
N LYS A 20 17.30 -8.91 -19.90
CA LYS A 20 17.36 -10.15 -19.12
C LYS A 20 15.97 -10.48 -18.57
N GLU A 21 15.50 -11.70 -18.80
CA GLU A 21 14.38 -12.30 -18.10
C GLU A 21 14.94 -13.13 -16.94
N TYR A 22 14.27 -13.07 -15.80
CA TYR A 22 14.73 -13.74 -14.58
C TYR A 22 13.70 -14.77 -14.14
N GLU A 23 14.19 -15.88 -13.61
CA GLU A 23 13.39 -16.92 -12.96
C GLU A 23 13.88 -17.12 -11.52
N ILE A 24 12.96 -17.55 -10.65
CA ILE A 24 13.26 -17.83 -9.24
C ILE A 24 13.97 -19.19 -9.11
N THR A 25 15.07 -19.23 -8.38
CA THR A 25 15.81 -20.46 -8.10
C THR A 25 15.14 -21.24 -6.95
N ASP A 26 15.58 -22.47 -6.69
CA ASP A 26 15.15 -23.22 -5.50
C ASP A 26 15.49 -22.46 -4.21
N ALA A 27 16.70 -21.92 -4.12
CA ALA A 27 17.10 -21.06 -2.99
C ALA A 27 16.21 -19.82 -2.85
N GLY A 28 15.79 -19.23 -3.97
CA GLY A 28 14.83 -18.13 -3.97
C GLY A 28 13.45 -18.52 -3.46
N ARG A 29 12.97 -19.72 -3.81
CA ARG A 29 11.69 -20.26 -3.32
C ARG A 29 11.73 -20.51 -1.81
N ASP A 30 12.80 -21.15 -1.33
CA ASP A 30 12.99 -21.43 0.10
C ASP A 30 13.05 -20.12 0.91
N GLU A 31 13.80 -19.14 0.41
CA GLU A 31 13.92 -17.82 1.04
C GLU A 31 12.59 -17.06 1.06
N LEU A 32 11.82 -17.11 -0.03
CA LEU A 32 10.48 -16.51 -0.09
C LEU A 32 9.53 -17.15 0.94
N GLN A 33 9.52 -18.48 1.03
CA GLN A 33 8.70 -19.20 1.99
C GLN A 33 9.08 -18.87 3.43
N ARG A 34 10.39 -18.82 3.73
CA ARG A 34 10.90 -18.41 5.03
C ARG A 34 10.44 -17.00 5.39
N TRP A 35 10.59 -16.05 4.47
CA TRP A 35 10.20 -14.65 4.70
C TRP A 35 8.70 -14.49 4.98
N VAL A 36 7.83 -15.08 4.15
CA VAL A 36 6.37 -14.99 4.34
C VAL A 36 5.91 -15.61 5.68
N THR A 37 6.65 -16.59 6.20
CA THR A 37 6.31 -17.29 7.45
C THR A 37 7.00 -16.73 8.69
N THR A 38 7.82 -15.68 8.56
CA THR A 38 8.60 -15.09 9.66
C THR A 38 8.33 -13.58 9.85
N PRO A 39 7.07 -13.15 10.09
CA PRO A 39 6.70 -11.73 10.15
C PRO A 39 7.34 -10.95 11.31
N GLN A 40 7.85 -11.65 12.33
CA GLN A 40 8.52 -11.04 13.48
C GLN A 40 9.88 -10.41 13.17
N GLU A 41 10.43 -10.65 11.98
CA GLU A 41 11.68 -10.04 11.50
C GLU A 41 11.46 -8.67 10.84
N ASP A 42 10.21 -8.25 10.63
CA ASP A 42 9.90 -6.99 9.95
C ASP A 42 10.32 -5.76 10.78
N PRO A 43 10.86 -4.71 10.13
CA PRO A 43 11.18 -3.48 10.82
C PRO A 43 9.91 -2.82 11.38
N PRO A 44 10.02 -2.03 12.46
CA PRO A 44 8.87 -1.35 13.03
C PRO A 44 8.20 -0.42 12.01
N PHE A 45 6.88 -0.35 12.06
CA PHE A 45 6.10 0.53 11.19
C PHE A 45 6.51 2.00 11.39
N ARG A 46 6.75 2.70 10.28
CA ARG A 46 7.12 4.12 10.26
C ARG A 46 6.26 4.86 9.24
N SER A 47 5.50 5.85 9.70
CA SER A 47 4.67 6.70 8.84
C SER A 47 5.09 8.17 8.94
N ALA A 48 5.73 8.66 7.88
CA ALA A 48 6.03 10.08 7.75
C ALA A 48 4.76 10.94 7.70
N GLY A 49 3.64 10.40 7.19
CA GLY A 49 2.34 11.06 7.18
C GLY A 49 1.81 11.31 8.60
N LEU A 50 1.79 10.28 9.44
CA LEU A 50 1.35 10.43 10.83
C LEU A 50 2.29 11.31 11.66
N LEU A 51 3.61 11.25 11.39
CA LEU A 51 4.55 12.18 12.01
C LEU A 51 4.24 13.64 11.64
N ARG A 52 3.87 13.93 10.39
CA ARG A 52 3.44 15.29 10.00
C ARG A 52 2.17 15.71 10.72
N VAL A 53 1.18 14.81 10.83
CA VAL A 53 -0.07 15.06 11.58
C VAL A 53 0.24 15.46 13.03
N PHE A 54 1.12 14.71 13.70
CA PHE A 54 1.55 15.02 15.07
C PHE A 54 2.15 16.43 15.20
N LEU A 55 2.81 16.93 14.16
CA LEU A 55 3.48 18.24 14.16
C LEU A 55 2.59 19.37 13.62
N LEU A 56 1.34 19.13 13.23
CA LEU A 56 0.47 20.17 12.64
C LEU A 56 0.17 21.32 13.60
N GLY A 57 0.25 21.10 14.92
CA GLY A 57 0.12 22.16 15.92
C GLY A 57 1.26 23.20 15.89
N LEU A 58 2.34 22.96 15.15
CA LEU A 58 3.48 23.87 15.02
C LEU A 58 3.37 24.82 13.82
N ILE A 59 2.31 24.72 13.02
CA ILE A 59 2.10 25.53 11.82
C ILE A 59 0.76 26.30 11.89
N PRO A 60 0.53 27.33 11.05
CA PRO A 60 -0.72 28.08 11.07
C PRO A 60 -1.95 27.17 10.90
N PRO A 61 -3.06 27.43 11.62
CA PRO A 61 -4.25 26.55 11.58
C PRO A 61 -4.81 26.30 10.17
N GLY A 62 -4.80 27.31 9.30
CA GLY A 62 -5.23 27.14 7.91
C GLY A 62 -4.34 26.18 7.11
N GLN A 63 -3.04 26.12 7.39
CA GLN A 63 -2.12 25.17 6.76
C GLN A 63 -2.31 23.76 7.32
N ALA A 64 -2.53 23.64 8.63
CA ALA A 64 -2.86 22.36 9.26
C ALA A 64 -4.15 21.76 8.68
N ARG A 65 -5.19 22.58 8.54
CA ARG A 65 -6.46 22.21 7.91
C ARG A 65 -6.27 21.78 6.46
N ALA A 66 -5.55 22.57 5.66
CA ALA A 66 -5.27 22.26 4.27
C ALA A 66 -4.49 20.93 4.11
N HIS A 67 -3.61 20.61 5.07
CA HIS A 67 -2.90 19.32 5.08
C HIS A 67 -3.89 18.14 5.21
N LEU A 68 -4.80 18.22 6.18
CA LEU A 68 -5.82 17.18 6.39
C LEU A 68 -6.78 17.07 5.19
N GLU A 69 -7.15 18.19 4.58
CA GLU A 69 -7.97 18.17 3.35
C GLU A 69 -7.26 17.47 2.20
N HIS A 70 -5.96 17.71 2.05
CA HIS A 70 -5.15 17.02 1.05
C HIS A 70 -5.08 15.52 1.34
N MET A 71 -4.93 15.11 2.60
CA MET A 71 -4.96 13.71 3.00
C MET A 71 -6.30 13.04 2.64
N ALA A 72 -7.43 13.68 2.96
CA ALA A 72 -8.76 13.16 2.61
C ALA A 72 -8.93 13.00 1.10
N LYS A 73 -8.58 14.04 0.32
CA LYS A 73 -8.66 14.01 -1.15
C LYS A 73 -7.77 12.93 -1.77
N HIS A 74 -6.56 12.75 -1.23
CA HIS A 74 -5.66 11.71 -1.70
C HIS A 74 -6.23 10.31 -1.44
N ALA A 75 -6.76 10.08 -0.24
CA ALA A 75 -7.40 8.82 0.10
C ALA A 75 -8.63 8.52 -0.78
N ASP A 76 -9.47 9.52 -1.06
CA ASP A 76 -10.61 9.36 -2.00
C ASP A 76 -10.14 8.98 -3.41
N ALA A 77 -9.07 9.61 -3.90
CA ALA A 77 -8.50 9.29 -5.21
C ALA A 77 -7.97 7.85 -5.26
N GLU A 78 -7.32 7.39 -4.19
CA GLU A 78 -6.86 6.00 -4.09
C GLU A 78 -8.01 5.00 -4.00
N ILE A 79 -9.11 5.32 -3.30
CA ILE A 79 -10.34 4.50 -3.31
C ILE A 79 -10.84 4.34 -4.75
N GLY A 80 -10.92 5.44 -5.51
CA GLY A 80 -11.35 5.39 -6.91
C GLY A 80 -10.45 4.51 -7.76
N ARG A 81 -9.12 4.67 -7.64
CA ARG A 81 -8.13 3.88 -8.37
C ARG A 81 -8.19 2.39 -8.03
N LEU A 82 -8.27 2.05 -6.74
CA LEU A 82 -8.31 0.67 -6.28
C LEU A 82 -9.64 -0.01 -6.61
N SER A 83 -10.75 0.74 -6.58
CA SER A 83 -12.07 0.23 -6.98
C SER A 83 -12.09 -0.12 -8.46
N GLU A 84 -11.50 0.72 -9.32
CA GLU A 84 -11.36 0.43 -10.74
C GLU A 84 -10.48 -0.79 -10.98
N LEU A 85 -9.35 -0.89 -10.28
CA LEU A 85 -8.47 -2.06 -10.37
C LEU A 85 -9.22 -3.35 -9.96
N ARG A 86 -10.00 -3.30 -8.87
CA ARG A 86 -10.82 -4.44 -8.44
C ARG A 86 -11.78 -4.86 -9.54
N ARG A 87 -12.50 -3.89 -10.13
CA ARG A 87 -13.44 -4.15 -11.23
C ARG A 87 -12.75 -4.79 -12.44
N LEU A 88 -11.57 -4.30 -12.83
CA LEU A 88 -10.80 -4.86 -13.94
C LEU A 88 -10.34 -6.31 -13.66
N LEU A 89 -10.00 -6.63 -12.41
CA LEU A 89 -9.53 -7.96 -12.03
C LEU A 89 -10.66 -8.97 -11.87
N THR A 90 -11.85 -8.56 -11.42
CA THR A 90 -12.95 -9.49 -11.09
C THR A 90 -14.13 -9.43 -12.04
N GLY A 91 -14.21 -8.42 -12.92
CA GLY A 91 -15.42 -8.17 -13.72
C GLY A 91 -16.67 -7.99 -12.86
N ASP A 92 -16.50 -7.41 -11.67
CA ASP A 92 -17.54 -7.28 -10.62
C ASP A 92 -18.14 -8.61 -10.13
N GLN A 93 -17.51 -9.75 -10.42
CA GLN A 93 -17.93 -11.04 -9.90
C GLN A 93 -17.38 -11.30 -8.49
N PRO A 94 -18.12 -12.06 -7.66
CA PRO A 94 -17.58 -12.61 -6.42
C PRO A 94 -16.37 -13.50 -6.72
N VAL A 95 -15.36 -13.44 -5.86
CA VAL A 95 -14.15 -14.28 -5.96
C VAL A 95 -14.12 -15.24 -4.79
N ASP A 96 -13.90 -16.53 -5.07
CA ASP A 96 -13.79 -17.57 -4.07
C ASP A 96 -12.36 -17.62 -3.47
N ALA A 97 -12.26 -18.08 -2.22
CA ALA A 97 -10.99 -18.32 -1.53
C ALA A 97 -10.12 -19.39 -2.20
N SER A 98 -10.71 -20.25 -3.04
CA SER A 98 -9.98 -21.24 -3.83
C SER A 98 -9.25 -20.66 -5.05
N GLU A 99 -9.55 -19.41 -5.44
CA GLU A 99 -8.94 -18.79 -6.62
C GLU A 99 -7.52 -18.31 -6.37
N GLN A 100 -6.65 -18.46 -7.37
CA GLN A 100 -5.23 -18.09 -7.29
C GLN A 100 -5.00 -16.62 -6.91
N HIS A 101 -5.93 -15.73 -7.27
CA HIS A 101 -5.83 -14.29 -7.01
C HIS A 101 -6.42 -13.85 -5.66
N PHE A 102 -6.98 -14.77 -4.87
CA PHE A 102 -7.68 -14.44 -3.62
C PHE A 102 -6.86 -13.57 -2.66
N PHE A 103 -5.60 -13.94 -2.40
CA PHE A 103 -4.74 -13.16 -1.49
C PHE A 103 -4.33 -11.81 -2.09
N GLY A 104 -4.16 -11.73 -3.41
CA GLY A 104 -3.94 -10.45 -4.10
C GLY A 104 -5.14 -9.51 -3.95
N LEU A 105 -6.36 -10.03 -4.07
CA LEU A 105 -7.59 -9.27 -3.87
C LEU A 105 -7.84 -8.94 -2.39
N SER A 106 -7.40 -9.79 -1.47
CA SER A 106 -7.45 -9.50 -0.03
C SER A 106 -6.56 -8.31 0.34
N ALA A 107 -5.35 -8.24 -0.24
CA ALA A 107 -4.48 -7.07 -0.08
C ALA A 107 -5.08 -5.80 -0.70
N LEU A 108 -5.77 -5.92 -1.85
CA LEU A 108 -6.51 -4.81 -2.46
C LEU A 108 -7.64 -4.33 -1.54
N ASP A 109 -8.44 -5.25 -0.98
CA ASP A 109 -9.52 -4.94 -0.04
C ASP A 109 -9.00 -4.22 1.21
N TYR A 110 -7.87 -4.66 1.77
CA TYR A 110 -7.20 -3.93 2.85
C TYR A 110 -6.88 -2.48 2.45
N GLY A 111 -6.34 -2.26 1.25
CA GLY A 111 -6.07 -0.92 0.72
C GLY A 111 -7.32 -0.05 0.61
N LEU A 112 -8.44 -0.61 0.13
CA LEU A 112 -9.73 0.10 0.06
C LEU A 112 -10.20 0.54 1.45
N ARG A 113 -10.21 -0.38 2.42
CA ARG A 113 -10.65 -0.10 3.79
C ARG A 113 -9.76 0.90 4.49
N LEU A 114 -8.44 0.78 4.30
CA LEU A 114 -7.46 1.70 4.87
C LEU A 114 -7.69 3.13 4.38
N ASN A 115 -7.87 3.32 3.07
CA ASN A 115 -8.10 4.65 2.51
C ASN A 115 -9.48 5.20 2.90
N ALA A 116 -10.53 4.36 2.96
CA ALA A 116 -11.84 4.77 3.45
C ALA A 116 -11.76 5.31 4.89
N MET A 117 -11.09 4.56 5.77
CA MET A 117 -10.84 5.00 7.15
C MET A 117 -10.03 6.30 7.19
N GLN A 118 -8.96 6.42 6.39
CA GLN A 118 -8.14 7.63 6.37
C GLN A 118 -8.92 8.86 5.92
N ALA A 119 -9.77 8.74 4.90
CA ALA A 119 -10.58 9.83 4.39
C ALA A 119 -11.62 10.28 5.42
N GLU A 120 -12.32 9.33 6.05
CA GLU A 120 -13.26 9.60 7.13
C GLU A 120 -12.58 10.27 8.33
N TRP A 121 -11.48 9.68 8.80
CA TRP A 121 -10.72 10.19 9.94
C TRP A 121 -10.19 11.61 9.70
N ALA A 122 -9.58 11.88 8.54
CA ALA A 122 -9.05 13.21 8.24
C ALA A 122 -10.16 14.28 8.24
N ARG A 123 -11.35 13.97 7.72
CA ARG A 123 -12.52 14.86 7.78
C ARG A 123 -13.01 15.07 9.22
N SER A 124 -13.06 14.02 10.02
CA SER A 124 -13.43 14.14 11.45
C SER A 124 -12.46 15.04 12.22
N VAL A 125 -11.16 14.97 11.96
CA VAL A 125 -10.18 15.88 12.59
C VAL A 125 -10.40 17.32 12.14
N ILE A 126 -10.72 17.56 10.87
CA ILE A 126 -11.07 18.90 10.37
C ILE A 126 -12.31 19.45 11.09
N GLU A 127 -13.36 18.64 11.27
CA GLU A 127 -14.57 19.04 11.99
C GLU A 127 -14.27 19.43 13.45
N GLN A 128 -13.37 18.69 14.12
CA GLN A 128 -12.92 19.03 15.48
C GLN A 128 -12.13 20.33 15.52
N LEU A 129 -11.23 20.56 14.54
CA LEU A 129 -10.49 21.82 14.42
C LEU A 129 -11.42 23.01 14.18
N ASP A 130 -12.43 22.84 13.31
CA ASP A 130 -13.39 23.89 12.96
C ASP A 130 -14.37 24.18 14.14
N SER A 131 -14.54 23.23 15.07
CA SER A 131 -15.40 23.36 16.26
C SER A 131 -14.66 23.89 17.50
N ALA A 132 -13.34 24.00 17.46
CA ALA A 132 -12.55 24.49 18.59
C ALA A 132 -12.72 26.02 18.74
N PRO A 133 -12.99 26.54 19.96
CA PRO A 133 -12.96 27.98 20.20
C PRO A 133 -11.54 28.50 19.97
N GLY A 134 -11.42 29.57 19.18
CA GLY A 134 -10.16 30.19 18.77
C GLY A 134 -9.39 30.88 19.89
#